data_AF-G3NU87-F1
#
_entry.id   AF-G3NU87-F1
#
_cell.length_a   1.000
_cell.length_b   1.000
_cell.length_c   1.000
_cell.angle_alpha   90.00
_cell.angle_beta   90.00
_cell.angle_gamma   90.00
#
_symmetry.space_group_name_H-M   'P 1'
#
loop_
_entity.id
_entity.type
_entity.pdbx_description
1 polymer ?
#
loop_
_entity_poly.entity_id
_entity_poly.type
_entity_poly.pdbx_seq_one_letter_code
_entity_poly.pdbx_strand_id
1 'polypeptide(L)'
;MADSESDLETDRLELALDTLCDRHCSNESSLKSKGYCSEFCELVEEYTGQWQVPLPQLKVLRTALCSFTKATAAFPDDCHHIHYVLSSMALSFFELMLFFSKEEFVEEPLKDILDSFQECHSQLQRHRNIYLQHVKLIIKAGGPWENLVLQGILKEANLTLKEVDDYLSSELPVFFELRIRYLQACERMQEAMALSKSCLENSEAGKHLYFHQAYLTCLYKASLHEHLHKEMAEIDGRDAVEIICNTESVEKDELLLSLCKAFLTQQLHNGDMYYIWDLVFIWSRLHLRAHPSTRGFLAECLQLASSATNVRAIFPFIKLVTTELGVEGVPVCVELCARALQLGDTQADGVTRSLVCKTIAFLLPHDLEICRACALLVFCQERTLEAYRTVCLLYMHPDQEPHPQNSPVRTSVRFHIVQMLKEQLCFDPEFWNLMTLRTHCLGLMSDKVMKAVVLSEMEEEE
;
A
#
# COMPACT_ATOMS: atom_id res chain seq x y z
N MET A 1 16.70 -38.34 -23.10
CA MET A 1 16.33 -38.85 -21.76
C MET A 1 15.25 -37.99 -21.12
N ALA A 2 15.37 -36.66 -21.16
CA ALA A 2 14.29 -35.76 -20.70
C ALA A 2 12.99 -35.89 -21.53
N ASP A 3 13.06 -36.03 -22.87
CA ASP A 3 11.84 -36.18 -23.69
C ASP A 3 11.07 -37.48 -23.39
N SER A 4 11.77 -38.61 -23.25
CA SER A 4 11.14 -39.90 -22.95
C SER A 4 10.50 -39.97 -21.56
N GLU A 5 11.04 -39.22 -20.60
CA GLU A 5 10.51 -39.14 -19.23
C GLU A 5 9.31 -38.19 -19.18
N SER A 6 9.36 -37.07 -19.91
CA SER A 6 8.24 -36.16 -20.10
C SER A 6 7.02 -36.83 -20.75
N ASP A 7 7.22 -37.68 -21.76
CA ASP A 7 6.12 -38.36 -22.44
C ASP A 7 5.43 -39.39 -21.51
N LEU A 8 6.21 -40.15 -20.73
CA LEU A 8 5.69 -41.10 -19.73
C LEU A 8 4.90 -40.43 -18.61
N GLU A 9 5.31 -39.24 -18.17
CA GLU A 9 4.57 -38.47 -17.18
C GLU A 9 3.27 -37.88 -17.75
N THR A 10 3.27 -37.53 -19.04
CA THR A 10 2.09 -37.05 -19.74
C THR A 10 1.01 -38.14 -19.84
N ASP A 11 1.40 -39.39 -20.10
CA ASP A 11 0.47 -40.53 -20.12
C ASP A 11 -0.16 -40.79 -18.74
N ARG A 12 0.63 -40.64 -17.66
CA ARG A 12 0.11 -40.78 -16.28
C ARG A 12 -0.88 -39.69 -15.94
N LEU A 13 -0.61 -38.46 -16.37
CA LEU A 13 -1.52 -37.33 -16.19
C LEU A 13 -2.85 -37.58 -16.93
N GLU A 14 -2.82 -38.02 -18.19
CA GLU A 14 -4.04 -38.30 -18.95
C GLU A 14 -4.90 -39.36 -18.22
N LEU A 15 -4.29 -40.44 -17.74
CA LEU A 15 -5.02 -41.47 -16.98
C LEU A 15 -5.65 -40.92 -15.68
N ALA A 16 -4.93 -40.06 -14.97
CA ALA A 16 -5.43 -39.44 -13.75
C ALA A 16 -6.61 -38.47 -14.03
N LEU A 17 -6.52 -37.69 -15.12
CA LEU A 17 -7.56 -36.78 -15.57
C LEU A 17 -8.81 -37.52 -16.08
N ASP A 18 -8.64 -38.63 -16.79
CA ASP A 18 -9.74 -39.49 -17.23
C ASP A 18 -10.46 -40.10 -16.01
N THR A 19 -9.70 -40.61 -15.03
CA THR A 19 -10.26 -41.13 -13.78
C THR A 19 -11.04 -40.05 -13.00
N LEU A 20 -10.55 -38.81 -13.02
CA LEU A 20 -11.23 -37.66 -12.42
C LEU A 20 -12.53 -37.34 -13.16
N CYS A 21 -12.50 -37.35 -14.50
CA CYS A 21 -13.66 -37.14 -15.35
C CYS A 21 -14.75 -38.18 -15.05
N ASP A 22 -14.40 -39.46 -15.03
CA ASP A 22 -15.33 -40.56 -14.75
C ASP A 22 -16.01 -40.42 -13.38
N ARG A 23 -15.29 -39.94 -12.38
CA ARG A 23 -15.81 -39.75 -11.01
C ARG A 23 -16.86 -38.65 -10.92
N HIS A 24 -16.68 -37.55 -11.65
CA HIS A 24 -17.50 -36.34 -11.50
C HIS A 24 -18.52 -36.12 -12.64
N CYS A 25 -18.32 -36.76 -13.80
CA CYS A 25 -19.14 -36.54 -15.00
C CYS A 25 -20.13 -37.69 -15.30
N SER A 26 -20.05 -38.83 -14.61
CA SER A 26 -20.86 -40.03 -14.93
C SER A 26 -22.30 -40.04 -14.36
N ASN A 27 -22.64 -39.17 -13.41
CA ASN A 27 -23.98 -39.13 -12.78
C ASN A 27 -24.69 -37.79 -13.07
N GLU A 28 -25.61 -37.79 -14.03
CA GLU A 28 -26.39 -36.61 -14.46
C GLU A 28 -27.18 -35.93 -13.32
N SER A 29 -27.53 -36.67 -12.26
CA SER A 29 -28.34 -36.17 -11.14
C SER A 29 -27.57 -35.30 -10.13
N SER A 30 -26.23 -35.24 -10.19
CA SER A 30 -25.43 -34.34 -9.35
C SER A 30 -24.08 -33.99 -9.97
N LEU A 31 -24.07 -33.25 -11.08
CA LEU A 31 -22.82 -32.70 -11.64
C LEU A 31 -22.11 -31.81 -10.60
N LYS A 32 -20.92 -32.23 -10.15
CA LYS A 32 -20.12 -31.52 -9.15
C LYS A 32 -19.05 -30.65 -9.81
N SER A 33 -19.46 -29.67 -10.61
CA SER A 33 -18.52 -28.79 -11.34
C SER A 33 -17.45 -28.18 -10.43
N LYS A 34 -17.82 -27.74 -9.23
CA LYS A 34 -16.87 -27.22 -8.23
C LYS A 34 -15.81 -28.25 -7.81
N GLY A 35 -16.23 -29.48 -7.53
CA GLY A 35 -15.33 -30.56 -7.09
C GLY A 35 -14.40 -30.98 -8.21
N TYR A 36 -14.95 -31.19 -9.41
CA TYR A 36 -14.15 -31.49 -10.61
C TYR A 36 -13.11 -30.40 -10.88
N CYS A 37 -13.51 -29.12 -10.93
CA CYS A 37 -12.59 -28.03 -11.24
C CYS A 37 -11.50 -27.86 -10.18
N SER A 38 -11.81 -28.03 -8.88
CA SER A 38 -10.81 -27.94 -7.80
C SER A 38 -9.77 -29.06 -7.92
N GLU A 39 -10.23 -30.31 -7.98
CA GLU A 39 -9.33 -31.48 -8.10
C GLU A 39 -8.54 -31.44 -9.41
N PHE A 40 -9.14 -30.93 -10.50
CA PHE A 40 -8.46 -30.72 -11.77
C PHE A 40 -7.31 -29.71 -11.64
N CYS A 41 -7.57 -28.54 -11.05
CA CYS A 41 -6.54 -27.52 -10.85
C CYS A 41 -5.40 -28.03 -9.96
N GLU A 42 -5.72 -28.69 -8.84
CA GLU A 42 -4.73 -29.26 -7.93
C GLU A 42 -3.80 -30.26 -8.66
N LEU A 43 -4.39 -31.16 -9.46
CA LEU A 43 -3.63 -32.14 -10.23
C LEU A 43 -2.74 -31.47 -11.29
N VAL A 44 -3.27 -30.49 -12.01
CA VAL A 44 -2.48 -29.77 -13.04
C VAL A 44 -1.35 -28.96 -12.39
N GLU A 45 -1.60 -28.32 -11.25
CA GLU A 45 -0.56 -27.60 -10.48
C GLU A 45 0.53 -28.55 -9.98
N GLU A 46 0.16 -29.74 -9.47
CA GLU A 46 1.14 -30.75 -9.04
C GLU A 46 2.07 -31.18 -10.19
N TYR A 47 1.50 -31.51 -11.36
CA TYR A 47 2.28 -31.97 -12.51
C TYR A 47 3.07 -30.84 -13.18
N THR A 48 2.53 -29.63 -13.27
CA THR A 48 3.28 -28.48 -13.82
C THR A 48 4.41 -28.05 -12.89
N GLY A 49 4.23 -28.15 -11.56
CA GLY A 49 5.23 -27.80 -10.54
C GLY A 49 6.45 -28.73 -10.49
N GLN A 50 6.36 -29.93 -11.08
CA GLN A 50 7.51 -30.85 -11.24
C GLN A 50 8.55 -30.32 -12.23
N TRP A 51 8.15 -29.40 -13.11
CA TRP A 51 8.99 -28.85 -14.16
C TRP A 51 9.39 -27.41 -13.86
N GLN A 52 10.64 -27.08 -14.17
CA GLN A 52 11.20 -25.71 -14.01
C GLN A 52 11.43 -25.02 -15.35
N VAL A 53 11.05 -25.65 -16.46
CA VAL A 53 11.27 -25.19 -17.82
C VAL A 53 9.95 -25.08 -18.58
N PRO A 54 9.76 -24.05 -19.44
CA PRO A 54 8.44 -23.75 -20.01
C PRO A 54 7.86 -24.82 -20.94
N LEU A 55 8.69 -25.48 -21.74
CA LEU A 55 8.21 -26.41 -22.77
C LEU A 55 7.58 -27.69 -22.19
N PRO A 56 8.19 -28.39 -21.21
CA PRO A 56 7.51 -29.47 -20.49
C PRO A 56 6.24 -29.04 -19.77
N GLN A 57 6.21 -27.85 -19.18
CA GLN A 57 5.00 -27.31 -18.55
C GLN A 57 3.88 -27.10 -19.59
N LEU A 58 4.21 -26.60 -20.78
CA LEU A 58 3.25 -26.49 -21.89
C LEU A 58 2.76 -27.85 -22.39
N LYS A 59 3.59 -28.90 -22.39
CA LYS A 59 3.14 -30.27 -22.71
C LYS A 59 2.10 -30.77 -21.68
N VAL A 60 2.34 -30.54 -20.39
CA VAL A 60 1.39 -30.85 -19.31
C VAL A 60 0.08 -30.08 -19.52
N LEU A 61 0.15 -28.77 -19.77
CA LEU A 61 -1.04 -27.94 -20.02
C LEU A 61 -1.79 -28.34 -21.29
N ARG A 62 -1.09 -28.78 -22.35
CA ARG A 62 -1.72 -29.34 -23.57
C ARG A 62 -2.61 -30.52 -23.21
N THR A 63 -2.06 -31.49 -22.50
CA THR A 63 -2.78 -32.71 -22.10
C THR A 63 -3.93 -32.40 -21.15
N ALA A 64 -3.71 -31.47 -20.21
CA ALA A 64 -4.76 -30.96 -19.35
C ALA A 64 -5.91 -30.32 -20.16
N LEU A 65 -5.61 -29.48 -21.15
CA LEU A 65 -6.62 -28.78 -21.96
C LEU A 65 -7.41 -29.75 -22.82
N CYS A 66 -6.73 -30.71 -23.46
CA CYS A 66 -7.37 -31.76 -24.24
C CYS A 66 -8.35 -32.58 -23.37
N SER A 67 -7.91 -33.00 -22.19
CA SER A 67 -8.75 -33.77 -21.25
C SER A 67 -9.91 -32.94 -20.71
N PHE A 68 -9.65 -31.67 -20.35
CA PHE A 68 -10.68 -30.75 -19.88
C PHE A 68 -11.74 -30.51 -20.95
N THR A 69 -11.34 -30.40 -22.22
CA THR A 69 -12.27 -30.25 -23.36
C THR A 69 -13.25 -31.42 -23.42
N LYS A 70 -12.77 -32.68 -23.30
CA LYS A 70 -13.62 -33.88 -23.24
C LYS A 70 -14.60 -33.79 -22.05
N ALA A 71 -14.12 -33.44 -20.87
CA ALA A 71 -14.93 -33.37 -19.65
C ALA A 71 -15.98 -32.25 -19.68
N THR A 72 -15.67 -31.12 -20.33
CA THR A 72 -16.58 -29.97 -20.33
C THR A 72 -17.94 -30.32 -20.90
N ALA A 73 -18.04 -31.28 -21.85
CA ALA A 73 -19.29 -31.67 -22.51
C ALA A 73 -20.42 -32.03 -21.53
N ALA A 74 -20.08 -32.50 -20.32
CA ALA A 74 -21.05 -32.82 -19.27
C ALA A 74 -21.60 -31.58 -18.53
N PHE A 75 -20.98 -30.40 -18.69
CA PHE A 75 -21.31 -29.18 -17.95
C PHE A 75 -22.01 -28.12 -18.82
N PRO A 76 -22.89 -27.29 -18.21
CA PRO A 76 -23.54 -26.17 -18.88
C PRO A 76 -22.56 -25.12 -19.43
N ASP A 77 -22.97 -24.43 -20.49
CA ASP A 77 -22.15 -23.39 -21.15
C ASP A 77 -21.81 -22.22 -20.22
N ASP A 78 -22.71 -21.85 -19.32
CA ASP A 78 -22.62 -20.75 -18.35
C ASP A 78 -22.04 -21.15 -16.98
N CYS A 79 -21.40 -22.32 -16.90
CA CYS A 79 -20.80 -22.79 -15.66
C CYS A 79 -19.59 -21.93 -15.24
N HIS A 80 -19.74 -21.19 -14.15
CA HIS A 80 -18.71 -20.28 -13.62
C HIS A 80 -17.40 -21.00 -13.25
N HIS A 81 -17.47 -22.21 -12.70
CA HIS A 81 -16.26 -22.99 -12.34
C HIS A 81 -15.46 -23.37 -13.59
N ILE A 82 -16.14 -23.81 -14.66
CA ILE A 82 -15.51 -24.13 -15.93
C ILE A 82 -14.89 -22.87 -16.54
N HIS A 83 -15.63 -21.76 -16.53
CA HIS A 83 -15.13 -20.48 -17.04
C HIS A 83 -13.87 -20.02 -16.30
N TYR A 84 -13.83 -20.19 -14.98
CA TYR A 84 -12.64 -19.87 -14.16
C TYR A 84 -11.43 -20.72 -14.56
N VAL A 85 -11.59 -22.03 -14.68
CA VAL A 85 -10.48 -22.93 -15.09
C VAL A 85 -9.97 -22.56 -16.47
N LEU A 86 -10.86 -22.29 -17.43
CA LEU A 86 -10.47 -21.84 -18.77
C LEU A 86 -9.69 -20.52 -18.75
N SER A 87 -10.11 -19.56 -17.94
CA SER A 87 -9.37 -18.31 -17.74
C SER A 87 -7.97 -18.57 -17.17
N SER A 88 -7.88 -19.39 -16.13
CA SER A 88 -6.59 -19.73 -15.48
C SER A 88 -5.65 -20.43 -16.47
N MET A 89 -6.13 -21.46 -17.17
CA MET A 89 -5.34 -22.18 -18.17
C MET A 89 -4.87 -21.26 -19.29
N ALA A 90 -5.74 -20.38 -19.81
CA ALA A 90 -5.35 -19.43 -20.84
C ALA A 90 -4.19 -18.52 -20.38
N LEU A 91 -4.26 -18.01 -19.14
CA LEU A 91 -3.19 -17.19 -18.58
C LEU A 91 -1.88 -17.98 -18.39
N SER A 92 -1.94 -19.23 -17.90
CA SER A 92 -0.76 -20.10 -17.78
C SER A 92 -0.13 -20.42 -19.13
N PHE A 93 -0.93 -20.71 -20.16
CA PHE A 93 -0.42 -20.87 -21.53
C PHE A 93 0.28 -19.60 -22.01
N PHE A 94 -0.34 -18.43 -21.82
CA PHE A 94 0.25 -17.16 -22.22
C PHE A 94 1.57 -16.88 -21.50
N GLU A 95 1.62 -17.07 -20.19
CA GLU A 95 2.82 -16.82 -19.39
C GLU A 95 4.01 -17.68 -19.84
N LEU A 96 3.77 -18.98 -20.10
CA LEU A 96 4.81 -19.87 -20.61
C LEU A 96 5.22 -19.54 -22.05
N MET A 97 4.28 -19.07 -22.88
CA MET A 97 4.59 -18.64 -24.24
C MET A 97 5.52 -17.42 -24.30
N LEU A 98 5.61 -16.61 -23.24
CA LEU A 98 6.50 -15.44 -23.21
C LEU A 98 7.98 -15.80 -23.37
N PHE A 99 8.35 -17.05 -23.05
CA PHE A 99 9.73 -17.55 -23.08
C PHE A 99 10.22 -17.94 -24.49
N PHE A 100 9.33 -18.02 -25.48
CA PHE A 100 9.68 -18.51 -26.81
C PHE A 100 9.75 -17.37 -27.83
N SER A 101 10.74 -17.47 -28.71
CA SER A 101 10.93 -16.60 -29.87
C SER A 101 9.99 -16.97 -31.02
N LYS A 102 9.81 -16.05 -31.97
CA LYS A 102 9.00 -16.26 -33.17
C LYS A 102 9.40 -17.52 -33.94
N GLU A 103 10.70 -17.79 -34.03
CA GLU A 103 11.25 -18.93 -34.73
C GLU A 103 10.81 -20.25 -34.08
N GLU A 104 10.76 -20.31 -32.76
CA GLU A 104 10.36 -21.51 -32.02
C GLU A 104 8.86 -21.84 -32.19
N PHE A 105 8.00 -20.84 -32.45
CA PHE A 105 6.56 -21.06 -32.64
C PHE A 105 6.21 -21.94 -33.86
N VAL A 106 7.12 -22.06 -34.82
CA VAL A 106 6.93 -22.92 -36.01
C VAL A 106 7.65 -24.26 -35.90
N GLU A 107 8.41 -24.48 -34.82
CA GLU A 107 9.19 -25.69 -34.59
C GLU A 107 8.46 -26.68 -33.68
N GLU A 108 8.72 -27.97 -33.91
CA GLU A 108 8.23 -29.04 -33.03
C GLU A 108 9.10 -29.11 -31.76
N PRO A 109 8.52 -29.38 -30.57
CA PRO A 109 7.13 -29.78 -30.33
C PRO A 109 6.18 -28.61 -29.99
N LEU A 110 6.67 -27.36 -29.98
CA LEU A 110 5.85 -26.21 -29.58
C LEU A 110 4.67 -26.01 -30.54
N LYS A 111 4.92 -26.12 -31.84
CA LYS A 111 3.88 -26.00 -32.86
C LYS A 111 2.72 -26.97 -32.63
N ASP A 112 2.99 -28.27 -32.40
CA ASP A 112 1.95 -29.26 -32.09
C ASP A 112 1.11 -28.89 -30.85
N ILE A 113 1.76 -28.36 -29.81
CA ILE A 113 1.06 -27.88 -28.60
C ILE A 113 0.10 -26.74 -28.95
N LEU A 114 0.56 -25.77 -29.73
CA LEU A 114 -0.24 -24.60 -30.12
C LEU A 114 -1.38 -24.96 -31.09
N ASP A 115 -1.14 -25.91 -32.00
CA ASP A 115 -2.17 -26.46 -32.89
C ASP A 115 -3.25 -27.20 -32.07
N SER A 116 -2.83 -27.99 -31.08
CA SER A 116 -3.74 -28.65 -30.13
C SER A 116 -4.58 -27.66 -29.33
N PHE A 117 -3.99 -26.54 -28.89
CA PHE A 117 -4.72 -25.46 -28.21
C PHE A 117 -5.82 -24.88 -29.12
N GLN A 118 -5.50 -24.63 -30.39
CA GLN A 118 -6.46 -24.08 -31.35
C GLN A 118 -7.62 -25.04 -31.62
N GLU A 119 -7.35 -26.35 -31.69
CA GLU A 119 -8.37 -27.38 -31.84
C GLU A 119 -9.30 -27.43 -30.62
N CYS A 120 -8.73 -27.49 -29.40
CA CYS A 120 -9.49 -27.45 -28.15
C CYS A 120 -10.37 -26.20 -28.04
N HIS A 121 -9.83 -25.04 -28.41
CA HIS A 121 -10.58 -23.79 -28.41
C HIS A 121 -11.86 -23.89 -29.26
N SER A 122 -11.83 -24.57 -30.41
CA SER A 122 -13.01 -24.65 -31.29
C SER A 122 -14.20 -25.31 -30.58
N GLN A 123 -13.93 -26.30 -29.73
CA GLN A 123 -14.94 -27.03 -28.95
C GLN A 123 -15.34 -26.24 -27.70
N LEU A 124 -14.39 -25.53 -27.08
CA LEU A 124 -14.61 -24.73 -25.88
C LEU A 124 -15.28 -23.37 -26.15
N GLN A 125 -15.46 -22.99 -27.42
CA GLN A 125 -16.02 -21.69 -27.82
C GLN A 125 -17.42 -21.43 -27.23
N ARG A 126 -18.19 -22.49 -26.95
CA ARG A 126 -19.53 -22.38 -26.32
C ARG A 126 -19.50 -21.70 -24.95
N HIS A 127 -18.39 -21.78 -24.22
CA HIS A 127 -18.20 -21.14 -22.91
C HIS A 127 -17.88 -19.64 -23.00
N ARG A 128 -17.63 -19.11 -24.21
CA ARG A 128 -17.39 -17.67 -24.47
C ARG A 128 -16.30 -17.04 -23.59
N ASN A 129 -15.27 -17.83 -23.24
CA ASN A 129 -14.18 -17.36 -22.39
C ASN A 129 -13.27 -16.38 -23.16
N ILE A 130 -13.23 -15.13 -22.68
CA ILE A 130 -12.50 -14.04 -23.35
C ILE A 130 -10.98 -14.24 -23.33
N TYR A 131 -10.43 -14.89 -22.31
CA TYR A 131 -9.00 -15.11 -22.16
C TYR A 131 -8.52 -16.17 -23.15
N LEU A 132 -9.23 -17.29 -23.23
CA LEU A 132 -8.96 -18.36 -24.20
C LEU A 132 -9.00 -17.83 -25.64
N GLN A 133 -9.99 -16.97 -25.94
CA GLN A 133 -10.12 -16.31 -27.23
C GLN A 133 -8.96 -15.36 -27.53
N HIS A 134 -8.46 -14.59 -26.55
CA HIS A 134 -7.28 -13.73 -26.73
C HIS A 134 -6.02 -14.55 -27.00
N VAL A 135 -5.78 -15.60 -26.21
CA VAL A 135 -4.60 -16.48 -26.38
C VAL A 135 -4.59 -17.10 -27.78
N LYS A 136 -5.74 -17.54 -28.29
CA LYS A 136 -5.85 -18.01 -29.68
C LYS A 136 -5.45 -16.93 -30.70
N LEU A 137 -5.88 -15.68 -30.51
CA LEU A 137 -5.52 -14.58 -31.42
C LEU A 137 -4.02 -14.29 -31.38
N ILE A 138 -3.41 -14.34 -30.19
CA ILE A 138 -1.97 -14.17 -29.98
C ILE A 138 -1.17 -15.28 -30.67
N ILE A 139 -1.59 -16.55 -30.51
CA ILE A 139 -0.97 -17.69 -31.22
C ILE A 139 -1.03 -17.47 -32.73
N LYS A 140 -2.19 -17.06 -33.26
CA LYS A 140 -2.36 -16.78 -34.70
C LYS A 140 -1.55 -15.59 -35.19
N ALA A 141 -1.25 -14.62 -34.33
CA ALA A 141 -0.40 -13.49 -34.64
C ALA A 141 1.11 -13.85 -34.67
N GLY A 142 1.47 -15.08 -34.30
CA GLY A 142 2.86 -15.56 -34.28
C GLY A 142 3.52 -15.52 -32.90
N GLY A 143 2.78 -15.17 -31.84
CA GLY A 143 3.27 -15.18 -30.47
C GLY A 143 3.03 -13.87 -29.71
N PRO A 144 3.33 -13.85 -28.40
CA PRO A 144 2.99 -12.74 -27.51
C PRO A 144 3.73 -11.44 -27.80
N TRP A 145 4.83 -11.50 -28.56
CA TRP A 145 5.72 -10.37 -28.87
C TRP A 145 5.61 -9.87 -30.32
N GLU A 146 4.77 -10.49 -31.15
CA GLU A 146 4.78 -10.26 -32.62
C GLU A 146 3.94 -9.07 -33.09
N ASN A 147 3.16 -8.45 -32.21
CA ASN A 147 2.42 -7.25 -32.57
C ASN A 147 3.39 -6.08 -32.88
N LEU A 148 3.24 -5.46 -34.06
CA LEU A 148 4.14 -4.39 -34.51
C LEU A 148 4.10 -3.13 -33.63
N VAL A 149 2.93 -2.79 -33.08
CA VAL A 149 2.78 -1.66 -32.16
C VAL A 149 3.47 -1.98 -30.84
N LEU A 150 3.29 -3.19 -30.30
CA LEU A 150 4.03 -3.65 -29.12
C LEU A 150 5.54 -3.56 -29.34
N GLN A 151 6.06 -4.12 -30.43
CA GLN A 151 7.49 -4.05 -30.74
C GLN A 151 7.99 -2.61 -30.89
N GLY A 152 7.16 -1.71 -31.43
CA GLY A 152 7.44 -0.28 -31.49
C GLY A 152 7.51 0.35 -30.10
N ILE A 153 6.58 0.02 -29.20
CA ILE A 153 6.58 0.49 -27.80
C ILE A 153 7.86 0.04 -27.10
N LEU A 154 8.20 -1.25 -27.18
CA LEU A 154 9.38 -1.82 -26.50
C LEU A 154 10.70 -1.21 -27.02
N LYS A 155 10.73 -0.79 -28.29
CA LYS A 155 11.89 -0.12 -28.92
C LYS A 155 11.85 1.41 -28.80
N GLU A 156 10.86 1.97 -28.11
CA GLU A 156 10.60 3.41 -28.02
C GLU A 156 10.56 4.10 -29.40
N ALA A 157 9.94 3.43 -30.38
CA ALA A 157 9.75 3.95 -31.73
C ALA A 157 8.72 5.09 -31.76
N ASN A 158 8.81 5.93 -32.79
CA ASN A 158 7.82 6.99 -33.03
C ASN A 158 6.49 6.39 -33.52
N LEU A 159 5.61 6.05 -32.59
CA LEU A 159 4.24 5.60 -32.84
C LEU A 159 3.26 6.76 -32.63
N THR A 160 2.12 6.73 -33.32
CA THR A 160 1.06 7.69 -33.03
C THR A 160 0.29 7.28 -31.77
N LEU A 161 -0.18 8.27 -30.99
CA LEU A 161 -0.98 8.01 -29.78
C LEU A 161 -2.19 7.11 -30.07
N LYS A 162 -2.82 7.29 -31.25
CA LYS A 162 -3.97 6.49 -31.65
C LYS A 162 -3.60 5.02 -31.89
N GLU A 163 -2.47 4.74 -32.54
CA GLU A 163 -2.03 3.35 -32.77
C GLU A 163 -1.75 2.63 -31.45
N VAL A 164 -1.13 3.32 -30.49
CA VAL A 164 -0.86 2.79 -29.15
C VAL A 164 -2.17 2.55 -28.40
N ASP A 165 -3.09 3.53 -28.42
CA ASP A 165 -4.37 3.43 -27.71
C ASP A 165 -5.28 2.33 -28.28
N ASP A 166 -5.36 2.23 -29.61
CA ASP A 166 -6.09 1.16 -30.31
C ASP A 166 -5.52 -0.23 -29.95
N TYR A 167 -4.19 -0.35 -29.85
CA TYR A 167 -3.54 -1.60 -29.45
C TYR A 167 -3.79 -1.95 -27.98
N LEU A 168 -3.56 -1.03 -27.06
CA LEU A 168 -3.74 -1.27 -25.63
C LEU A 168 -5.21 -1.57 -25.29
N SER A 169 -6.15 -1.01 -26.05
CA SER A 169 -7.58 -1.31 -25.93
C SER A 169 -8.00 -2.65 -26.56
N SER A 170 -7.11 -3.30 -27.33
CA SER A 170 -7.40 -4.56 -28.02
C SER A 170 -7.11 -5.81 -27.20
N GLU A 171 -6.36 -5.69 -26.10
CA GLU A 171 -6.04 -6.80 -25.20
C GLU A 171 -6.48 -6.47 -23.76
N LEU A 172 -6.64 -7.52 -22.93
CA LEU A 172 -6.93 -7.33 -21.51
C LEU A 172 -5.67 -6.88 -20.74
N PRO A 173 -5.80 -5.98 -19.74
CA PRO A 173 -4.67 -5.48 -18.94
C PRO A 173 -3.74 -6.56 -18.37
N VAL A 174 -4.29 -7.71 -17.96
CA VAL A 174 -3.50 -8.82 -17.40
C VAL A 174 -2.45 -9.37 -18.37
N PHE A 175 -2.67 -9.32 -19.69
CA PHE A 175 -1.68 -9.78 -20.68
C PHE A 175 -0.50 -8.81 -20.77
N PHE A 176 -0.73 -7.51 -20.62
CA PHE A 176 0.36 -6.53 -20.50
C PHE A 176 1.11 -6.69 -19.19
N GLU A 177 0.39 -6.92 -18.10
CA GLU A 177 0.97 -7.18 -16.79
C GLU A 177 1.90 -8.41 -16.81
N LEU A 178 1.48 -9.52 -17.41
CA LEU A 178 2.32 -10.71 -17.57
C LEU A 178 3.57 -10.43 -18.43
N ARG A 179 3.43 -9.67 -19.53
CA ARG A 179 4.58 -9.23 -20.34
C ARG A 179 5.56 -8.37 -19.53
N ILE A 180 5.05 -7.42 -18.75
CA ILE A 180 5.88 -6.53 -17.94
C ILE A 180 6.62 -7.33 -16.85
N ARG A 181 5.93 -8.24 -16.15
CA ARG A 181 6.56 -9.14 -15.16
C ARG A 181 7.68 -9.96 -15.80
N TYR A 182 7.43 -10.52 -16.97
CA TYR A 182 8.44 -11.28 -17.70
C TYR A 182 9.65 -10.40 -18.05
N LEU A 183 9.43 -9.20 -18.60
CA LEU A 183 10.51 -8.27 -18.94
C LEU A 183 11.33 -7.89 -17.69
N GLN A 184 10.69 -7.66 -16.55
CA GLN A 184 11.36 -7.39 -15.28
C GLN A 184 12.17 -8.59 -14.78
N ALA A 185 11.62 -9.80 -14.86
CA ALA A 185 12.30 -11.04 -14.47
C ALA A 185 13.53 -11.32 -15.35
N CYS A 186 13.49 -10.93 -16.63
CA CYS A 186 14.60 -11.04 -17.57
C CYS A 186 15.56 -9.84 -17.54
N GLU A 187 15.44 -8.93 -16.57
CA GLU A 187 16.24 -7.70 -16.44
C GLU A 187 16.18 -6.74 -17.65
N ARG A 188 15.13 -6.86 -18.50
CA ARG A 188 14.88 -5.99 -19.66
C ARG A 188 14.15 -4.72 -19.23
N MET A 189 14.79 -3.96 -18.34
CA MET A 189 14.17 -2.86 -17.60
C MET A 189 13.68 -1.71 -18.48
N GLN A 190 14.38 -1.40 -19.58
CA GLN A 190 13.97 -0.34 -20.52
C GLN A 190 12.64 -0.68 -21.20
N GLU A 191 12.50 -1.91 -21.65
CA GLU A 191 11.29 -2.40 -22.32
C GLU A 191 10.11 -2.49 -21.35
N ALA A 192 10.36 -2.98 -20.13
CA ALA A 192 9.37 -2.99 -19.06
C ALA A 192 8.90 -1.56 -18.72
N MET A 193 9.82 -0.61 -18.66
CA MET A 193 9.53 0.80 -18.39
C MET A 193 8.67 1.41 -19.50
N ALA A 194 9.05 1.20 -20.77
CA ALA A 194 8.33 1.73 -21.93
C ALA A 194 6.89 1.18 -22.03
N LEU A 195 6.73 -0.13 -21.82
CA LEU A 195 5.42 -0.77 -21.85
C LEU A 195 4.54 -0.33 -20.67
N SER A 196 5.09 -0.28 -19.45
CA SER A 196 4.37 0.18 -18.26
C SER A 196 3.88 1.62 -18.43
N LYS A 197 4.76 2.51 -18.92
CA LYS A 197 4.41 3.91 -19.20
C LYS A 197 3.29 4.02 -20.24
N SER A 198 3.39 3.27 -21.34
CA SER A 198 2.35 3.29 -22.38
C SER A 198 1.00 2.82 -21.83
N CYS A 199 0.99 1.81 -20.95
CA CYS A 199 -0.23 1.33 -20.29
C CYS A 199 -0.83 2.38 -19.36
N LEU A 200 0.00 3.15 -18.64
CA LEU A 200 -0.45 4.24 -17.76
C LEU A 200 -1.12 5.40 -18.52
N GLU A 201 -0.62 5.71 -19.72
CA GLU A 201 -1.15 6.79 -20.55
C GLU A 201 -2.49 6.41 -21.23
N ASN A 202 -2.87 5.13 -21.25
CA ASN A 202 -4.15 4.66 -21.78
C ASN A 202 -5.28 4.76 -20.74
N SER A 203 -6.46 5.18 -21.20
CA SER A 203 -7.59 5.50 -20.32
C SER A 203 -8.20 4.32 -19.55
N GLU A 204 -8.14 3.11 -20.09
CA GLU A 204 -8.69 1.91 -19.43
C GLU A 204 -7.61 1.13 -18.69
N ALA A 205 -6.48 0.87 -19.35
CA ALA A 205 -5.35 0.17 -18.76
C ALA A 205 -4.75 0.96 -17.59
N GLY A 206 -4.66 2.29 -17.68
CA GLY A 206 -4.09 3.15 -16.64
C GLY A 206 -4.84 3.10 -15.31
N LYS A 207 -6.07 2.58 -15.27
CA LYS A 207 -6.81 2.32 -14.02
C LYS A 207 -6.22 1.15 -13.21
N HIS A 208 -5.38 0.32 -13.83
CA HIS A 208 -4.80 -0.86 -13.20
C HIS A 208 -3.51 -0.49 -12.46
N LEU A 209 -3.57 -0.49 -11.12
CA LEU A 209 -2.47 -0.02 -10.26
C LEU A 209 -1.14 -0.75 -10.45
N TYR A 210 -1.17 -1.99 -10.95
CA TYR A 210 0.05 -2.72 -11.28
C TYR A 210 0.96 -1.94 -12.25
N PHE A 211 0.42 -1.19 -13.21
CA PHE A 211 1.26 -0.45 -14.15
C PHE A 211 1.97 0.72 -13.47
N HIS A 212 1.35 1.36 -12.48
CA HIS A 212 2.02 2.37 -11.64
C HIS A 212 3.15 1.71 -10.85
N GLN A 213 2.85 0.60 -10.17
CA GLN A 213 3.85 -0.17 -9.43
C GLN A 213 5.06 -0.55 -10.30
N ALA A 214 4.81 -1.11 -11.49
CA ALA A 214 5.86 -1.55 -12.38
C ALA A 214 6.70 -0.38 -12.91
N TYR A 215 6.04 0.72 -13.30
CA TYR A 215 6.73 1.92 -13.78
C TYR A 215 7.59 2.57 -12.70
N LEU A 216 7.07 2.74 -11.48
CA LEU A 216 7.83 3.27 -10.33
C LEU A 216 9.02 2.39 -9.98
N THR A 217 8.83 1.07 -9.98
CA THR A 217 9.92 0.10 -9.77
C THR A 217 11.02 0.26 -10.83
N CYS A 218 10.63 0.40 -12.10
CA CYS A 218 11.57 0.65 -13.19
C CYS A 218 12.32 1.97 -13.03
N LEU A 219 11.64 3.07 -12.71
CA LEU A 219 12.25 4.39 -12.50
C LEU A 219 13.25 4.36 -11.35
N TYR A 220 12.92 3.69 -10.24
CA TYR A 220 13.82 3.51 -9.10
C TYR A 220 15.06 2.72 -9.49
N LYS A 221 14.91 1.55 -10.13
CA LYS A 221 16.03 0.69 -10.56
C LYS A 221 16.93 1.36 -11.62
N ALA A 222 16.37 2.27 -12.41
CA ALA A 222 17.11 3.08 -13.38
C ALA A 222 17.73 4.36 -12.78
N SER A 223 17.58 4.60 -11.47
CA SER A 223 18.04 5.81 -10.77
C SER A 223 17.45 7.12 -11.32
N LEU A 224 16.24 7.06 -11.91
CA LEU A 224 15.53 8.21 -12.47
C LEU A 224 14.65 8.89 -11.41
N HIS A 225 15.27 9.31 -10.30
CA HIS A 225 14.55 9.79 -9.11
C HIS A 225 13.66 11.02 -9.36
N GLU A 226 14.06 11.94 -10.24
CA GLU A 226 13.24 13.12 -10.58
C GLU A 226 11.91 12.71 -11.24
N HIS A 227 11.98 11.77 -12.20
CA HIS A 227 10.80 11.23 -12.86
C HIS A 227 9.96 10.42 -11.87
N LEU A 228 10.61 9.62 -11.02
CA LEU A 228 9.94 8.87 -9.96
C LEU A 228 9.07 9.79 -9.09
N HIS A 229 9.66 10.87 -8.55
CA HIS A 229 8.93 11.81 -7.71
C HIS A 229 7.80 12.54 -8.44
N LYS A 230 7.99 12.84 -9.73
CA LYS A 230 6.94 13.46 -10.55
C LYS A 230 5.74 12.52 -10.72
N GLU A 231 5.97 11.25 -11.01
CA GLU A 231 4.89 10.26 -11.17
C GLU A 231 4.18 9.98 -9.85
N MET A 232 4.93 9.91 -8.74
CA MET A 232 4.35 9.76 -7.40
C MET A 232 3.46 10.94 -7.01
N ALA A 233 3.70 12.14 -7.56
CA ALA A 233 2.90 13.35 -7.28
C ALA A 233 1.41 13.18 -7.60
N GLU A 234 1.09 12.37 -8.61
CA GLU A 234 -0.27 12.16 -9.12
C GLU A 234 -1.02 11.00 -8.44
N ILE A 235 -0.33 10.24 -7.56
CA ILE A 235 -0.88 9.06 -6.89
C ILE A 235 -1.41 9.45 -5.50
N ASP A 236 -2.66 9.08 -5.21
CA ASP A 236 -3.27 9.36 -3.92
C ASP A 236 -2.78 8.41 -2.81
N GLY A 237 -3.13 8.72 -1.56
CA GLY A 237 -2.69 7.93 -0.40
C GLY A 237 -3.16 6.48 -0.38
N ARG A 238 -4.36 6.21 -0.90
CA ARG A 238 -4.91 4.86 -0.93
C ARG A 238 -4.13 4.01 -1.92
N ASP A 239 -3.93 4.54 -3.12
CA ASP A 239 -3.23 3.86 -4.20
C ASP A 239 -1.74 3.69 -3.86
N ALA A 240 -1.13 4.66 -3.18
CA ALA A 240 0.24 4.53 -2.65
C ALA A 240 0.38 3.34 -1.69
N VAL A 241 -0.55 3.19 -0.74
CA VAL A 241 -0.58 2.05 0.19
C VAL A 241 -0.74 0.73 -0.56
N GLU A 242 -1.67 0.67 -1.50
CA GLU A 242 -1.92 -0.55 -2.29
C GLU A 242 -0.69 -0.93 -3.14
N ILE A 243 -0.04 0.04 -3.78
CA ILE A 243 1.21 -0.17 -4.52
C ILE A 243 2.30 -0.73 -3.60
N ILE A 244 2.52 -0.15 -2.41
CA ILE A 244 3.55 -0.63 -1.48
C ILE A 244 3.25 -2.07 -1.04
N CYS A 245 2.01 -2.36 -0.66
CA CYS A 245 1.61 -3.71 -0.23
C CYS A 245 1.74 -4.75 -1.34
N ASN A 246 1.33 -4.42 -2.57
CA ASN A 246 1.46 -5.33 -3.71
C ASN A 246 2.93 -5.58 -4.07
N THR A 247 3.79 -4.57 -3.87
CA THR A 247 5.23 -4.68 -4.13
C THR A 247 5.96 -5.51 -3.08
N GLU A 248 5.42 -5.61 -1.85
CA GLU A 248 6.06 -6.30 -0.72
C GLU A 248 6.36 -7.78 -0.99
N SER A 249 5.51 -8.43 -1.80
CA SER A 249 5.68 -9.85 -2.16
C SER A 249 6.75 -10.12 -3.22
N VAL A 250 7.20 -9.08 -3.94
CA VAL A 250 8.03 -9.23 -5.16
C VAL A 250 9.42 -8.59 -5.00
N GLU A 251 9.52 -7.46 -4.31
CA GLU A 251 10.75 -6.67 -4.24
C GLU A 251 11.42 -6.67 -2.86
N LYS A 252 12.66 -6.20 -2.80
CA LYS A 252 13.45 -6.12 -1.56
C LYS A 252 13.02 -4.93 -0.70
N ASP A 253 13.24 -5.08 0.61
CA ASP A 253 12.97 -4.06 1.64
C ASP A 253 13.53 -2.68 1.34
N GLU A 254 14.70 -2.59 0.71
CA GLU A 254 15.34 -1.31 0.37
C GLU A 254 14.50 -0.49 -0.61
N LEU A 255 13.94 -1.13 -1.65
CA LEU A 255 13.08 -0.48 -2.62
C LEU A 255 11.74 -0.10 -1.97
N LEU A 256 11.14 -1.02 -1.21
CA LEU A 256 9.89 -0.78 -0.49
C LEU A 256 10.00 0.40 0.47
N LEU A 257 11.08 0.43 1.26
CA LEU A 257 11.33 1.51 2.21
C LEU A 257 11.52 2.84 1.48
N SER A 258 12.22 2.84 0.34
CA SER A 258 12.46 4.04 -0.46
C SER A 258 11.16 4.59 -1.07
N LEU A 259 10.33 3.72 -1.67
CA LEU A 259 9.02 4.12 -2.19
C LEU A 259 8.10 4.63 -1.08
N CYS A 260 7.99 3.89 0.03
CA CYS A 260 7.15 4.26 1.16
C CYS A 260 7.59 5.61 1.76
N LYS A 261 8.90 5.82 1.92
CA LYS A 261 9.46 7.09 2.40
C LYS A 261 9.16 8.25 1.45
N ALA A 262 9.26 8.03 0.14
CA ALA A 262 8.95 9.05 -0.85
C ALA A 262 7.45 9.43 -0.84
N PHE A 263 6.54 8.45 -0.82
CA PHE A 263 5.09 8.71 -0.70
C PHE A 263 4.75 9.44 0.60
N LEU A 264 5.28 8.97 1.72
CA LEU A 264 5.04 9.59 3.02
C LEU A 264 5.57 11.04 3.06
N THR A 265 6.78 11.28 2.56
CA THR A 265 7.37 12.64 2.51
C THR A 265 6.50 13.58 1.68
N GLN A 266 6.00 13.11 0.53
CA GLN A 266 5.12 13.88 -0.33
C GLN A 266 3.79 14.21 0.34
N GLN A 267 3.15 13.23 0.98
CA GLN A 267 1.91 13.47 1.73
C GLN A 267 2.10 14.50 2.85
N LEU A 268 3.19 14.37 3.61
CA LEU A 268 3.54 15.29 4.68
C LEU A 268 3.73 16.72 4.15
N HIS A 269 4.39 16.85 3.00
CA HIS A 269 4.61 18.13 2.34
C HIS A 269 3.31 18.75 1.83
N ASN A 270 2.46 17.95 1.19
CA ASN A 270 1.16 18.38 0.67
C ASN A 270 0.14 18.67 1.79
N GLY A 271 0.41 18.21 3.02
CA GLY A 271 -0.48 18.37 4.16
C GLY A 271 -1.72 17.49 4.09
N ASP A 272 -1.68 16.45 3.25
CA ASP A 272 -2.78 15.51 3.04
C ASP A 272 -2.83 14.50 4.19
N MET A 273 -4.03 14.34 4.77
CA MET A 273 -4.28 13.43 5.88
C MET A 273 -4.84 12.08 5.42
N TYR A 274 -5.22 11.94 4.14
CA TYR A 274 -5.78 10.73 3.59
C TYR A 274 -4.73 9.61 3.54
N TYR A 275 -4.96 8.52 4.27
CA TYR A 275 -4.05 7.36 4.41
C TYR A 275 -2.67 7.65 5.06
N ILE A 276 -2.46 8.83 5.65
CA ILE A 276 -1.17 9.16 6.27
C ILE A 276 -0.82 8.25 7.45
N TRP A 277 -1.83 7.81 8.22
CA TRP A 277 -1.63 6.86 9.32
C TRP A 277 -1.13 5.51 8.80
N ASP A 278 -1.74 5.01 7.72
CA ASP A 278 -1.37 3.75 7.10
C ASP A 278 0.04 3.81 6.50
N LEU A 279 0.41 4.91 5.83
CA LEU A 279 1.77 5.12 5.33
C LEU A 279 2.80 5.19 6.47
N VAL A 280 2.52 5.92 7.55
CA VAL A 280 3.41 5.99 8.73
C VAL A 280 3.59 4.61 9.35
N PHE A 281 2.52 3.81 9.45
CA PHE A 281 2.55 2.47 10.00
C PHE A 281 3.29 1.47 9.10
N ILE A 282 3.08 1.53 7.78
CA ILE A 282 3.80 0.67 6.83
C ILE A 282 5.29 1.05 6.82
N TRP A 283 5.60 2.35 6.75
CA TRP A 283 6.97 2.85 6.84
C TRP A 283 7.67 2.35 8.11
N SER A 284 7.03 2.43 9.28
CA SER A 284 7.66 2.02 10.53
C SER A 284 8.01 0.54 10.54
N ARG A 285 7.12 -0.33 10.07
CA ARG A 285 7.35 -1.77 9.95
C ARG A 285 8.48 -2.07 8.98
N LEU A 286 8.50 -1.43 7.81
CA LEU A 286 9.57 -1.59 6.82
C LEU A 286 10.91 -1.10 7.36
N HIS A 287 10.93 0.06 8.02
CA HIS A 287 12.15 0.64 8.58
C HIS A 287 12.72 -0.26 9.68
N LEU A 288 11.90 -0.73 10.63
CA LEU A 288 12.36 -1.62 11.69
C LEU A 288 12.80 -2.99 11.18
N ARG A 289 12.20 -3.48 10.08
CA ARG A 289 12.62 -4.71 9.40
C ARG A 289 13.99 -4.55 8.73
N ALA A 290 14.21 -3.45 8.02
CA ALA A 290 15.46 -3.15 7.34
C ALA A 290 16.60 -2.72 8.29
N HIS A 291 16.26 -1.99 9.36
CA HIS A 291 17.19 -1.34 10.28
C HIS A 291 16.72 -1.47 11.74
N PRO A 292 17.22 -2.45 12.52
CA PRO A 292 16.76 -2.71 13.89
C PRO A 292 17.29 -1.70 14.94
N SER A 293 17.59 -0.46 14.55
CA SER A 293 18.12 0.57 15.46
C SER A 293 17.02 1.48 15.97
N THR A 294 16.72 1.41 17.27
CA THR A 294 15.79 2.34 17.94
C THR A 294 16.18 3.80 17.74
N ARG A 295 17.48 4.12 17.86
CA ARG A 295 17.98 5.50 17.68
C ARG A 295 17.85 5.97 16.24
N GLY A 296 18.12 5.10 15.26
CA GLY A 296 17.94 5.40 13.84
C GLY A 296 16.48 5.68 13.50
N PHE A 297 15.59 4.78 13.93
CA PHE A 297 14.14 4.91 13.77
C PHE A 297 13.59 6.22 14.33
N LEU A 298 13.97 6.56 15.57
CA LEU A 298 13.58 7.80 16.23
C LEU A 298 14.09 9.05 15.50
N ALA A 299 15.34 9.03 15.01
CA ALA A 299 15.89 10.14 14.24
C ALA A 299 15.16 10.32 12.91
N GLU A 300 14.77 9.22 12.26
CA GLU A 300 14.04 9.28 10.99
C GLU A 300 12.59 9.72 11.17
N CYS A 301 11.93 9.38 12.29
CA CYS A 301 10.62 9.95 12.65
C CYS A 301 10.66 11.48 12.68
N LEU A 302 11.69 12.05 13.33
CA LEU A 302 11.88 13.51 13.38
C LEU A 302 12.18 14.09 12.01
N GLN A 303 13.03 13.43 11.22
CA GLN A 303 13.34 13.86 9.85
C GLN A 303 12.08 13.92 8.98
N LEU A 304 11.25 12.88 8.98
CA LEU A 304 10.01 12.86 8.20
C LEU A 304 9.02 13.93 8.67
N ALA A 305 8.78 14.00 9.98
CA ALA A 305 7.88 14.99 10.57
C ALA A 305 8.34 16.44 10.33
N SER A 306 9.63 16.68 10.10
CA SER A 306 10.14 18.02 9.75
C SER A 306 9.63 18.54 8.40
N SER A 307 9.27 17.63 7.48
CA SER A 307 8.68 17.96 6.17
C SER A 307 7.18 18.23 6.23
N ALA A 308 6.54 17.93 7.38
CA ALA A 308 5.11 18.12 7.56
C ALA A 308 4.73 19.60 7.49
N THR A 309 3.68 19.92 6.74
CA THR A 309 3.06 21.25 6.68
C THR A 309 1.76 21.33 7.49
N ASN A 310 1.10 20.19 7.72
CA ASN A 310 -0.12 20.08 8.52
C ASN A 310 0.21 19.56 9.93
N VAL A 311 -0.20 20.30 10.97
CA VAL A 311 0.02 19.91 12.38
C VAL A 311 -0.56 18.53 12.69
N ARG A 312 -1.70 18.18 12.10
CA ARG A 312 -2.38 16.90 12.37
C ARG A 312 -1.55 15.69 11.93
N ALA A 313 -0.68 15.87 10.93
CA ALA A 313 0.21 14.83 10.42
C ALA A 313 1.29 14.41 11.43
N ILE A 314 1.51 15.19 12.49
CA ILE A 314 2.48 14.88 13.55
C ILE A 314 1.94 13.81 14.51
N PHE A 315 0.62 13.78 14.76
CA PHE A 315 0.02 12.85 15.73
C PHE A 315 0.21 11.37 15.39
N PRO A 316 0.13 10.93 14.11
CA PRO A 316 0.53 9.58 13.70
C PRO A 316 1.91 9.18 14.23
N PHE A 317 2.92 10.04 14.12
CA PHE A 317 4.27 9.75 14.64
C PHE A 317 4.30 9.66 16.16
N ILE A 318 3.63 10.57 16.87
CA ILE A 318 3.54 10.53 18.34
C ILE A 318 2.88 9.23 18.79
N LYS A 319 1.74 8.86 18.19
CA LYS A 319 1.01 7.63 18.51
C LYS A 319 1.87 6.40 18.21
N LEU A 320 2.56 6.37 17.08
CA LEU A 320 3.48 5.29 16.71
C LEU A 320 4.60 5.15 17.74
N VAL A 321 5.34 6.21 18.02
CA VAL A 321 6.50 6.20 18.93
C VAL A 321 6.08 5.84 20.37
N THR A 322 4.96 6.40 20.85
CA THR A 322 4.44 6.06 22.18
C THR A 322 4.00 4.60 22.29
N THR A 323 3.43 4.02 21.23
CA THR A 323 3.00 2.61 21.19
C THR A 323 4.19 1.66 21.14
N GLU A 324 5.20 1.95 20.32
CA GLU A 324 6.35 1.06 20.11
C GLU A 324 7.39 1.17 21.23
N LEU A 325 7.60 2.36 21.80
CA LEU A 325 8.75 2.65 22.68
C LEU A 325 8.37 3.16 24.08
N GLY A 326 7.09 3.44 24.33
CA GLY A 326 6.61 3.91 25.64
C GLY A 326 7.41 5.09 26.17
N VAL A 327 7.99 4.94 27.37
CA VAL A 327 8.74 5.99 28.07
C VAL A 327 10.03 6.38 27.32
N GLU A 328 10.69 5.44 26.63
CA GLU A 328 11.92 5.73 25.88
C GLU A 328 11.67 6.64 24.67
N GLY A 329 10.44 6.65 24.15
CA GLY A 329 10.02 7.51 23.04
C GLY A 329 9.62 8.93 23.44
N VAL A 330 9.40 9.20 24.74
CA VAL A 330 8.91 10.49 25.25
C VAL A 330 9.74 11.69 24.78
N PRO A 331 11.10 11.67 24.81
CA PRO A 331 11.91 12.78 24.31
C PRO A 331 11.57 13.18 22.87
N VAL A 332 11.42 12.18 22.00
CA VAL A 332 11.14 12.39 20.59
C VAL A 332 9.71 12.85 20.38
N CYS A 333 8.74 12.31 21.13
CA CYS A 333 7.36 12.80 21.12
C CYS A 333 7.27 14.27 21.54
N VAL A 334 8.08 14.72 22.49
CA VAL A 334 8.15 16.13 22.91
C VAL A 334 8.76 17.00 21.81
N GLU A 335 9.81 16.53 21.12
CA GLU A 335 10.36 17.23 19.95
C GLU A 335 9.36 17.32 18.78
N LEU A 336 8.59 16.25 18.54
CA LEU A 336 7.47 16.26 17.60
C LEU A 336 6.39 17.29 18.00
N CYS A 337 6.08 17.40 19.30
CA CYS A 337 5.18 18.44 19.80
C CYS A 337 5.75 19.85 19.61
N ALA A 338 7.06 20.05 19.78
CA ALA A 338 7.71 21.33 19.47
C ALA A 338 7.50 21.68 17.99
N ARG A 339 7.70 20.73 17.08
CA ARG A 339 7.43 20.90 15.65
C ARG A 339 5.95 21.23 15.39
N ALA A 340 5.03 20.55 16.06
CA ALA A 340 3.60 20.82 15.97
C ALA A 340 3.23 22.25 16.42
N LEU A 341 3.82 22.74 17.52
CA LEU A 341 3.65 24.12 17.98
C LEU A 341 4.18 25.15 16.97
N GLN A 342 5.36 24.90 16.37
CA GLN A 342 5.96 25.78 15.35
C GLN A 342 5.07 25.91 14.10
N LEU A 343 4.47 24.80 13.66
CA LEU A 343 3.53 24.77 12.54
C LEU A 343 2.17 25.42 12.90
N GLY A 344 1.75 25.29 14.15
CA GLY A 344 0.46 25.76 14.63
C GLY A 344 0.30 27.27 14.72
N ASP A 345 1.40 28.03 14.75
CA ASP A 345 1.37 29.50 14.80
C ASP A 345 0.96 30.15 13.48
N THR A 346 1.00 29.41 12.37
CA THR A 346 0.63 29.92 11.04
C THR A 346 -0.63 29.28 10.45
N GLN A 347 -1.03 28.06 10.86
CA GLN A 347 -2.06 27.30 10.13
C GLN A 347 -3.09 26.49 10.95
N ALA A 348 -2.94 26.32 12.27
CA ALA A 348 -3.79 25.40 13.04
C ALA A 348 -5.02 26.05 13.69
N ASP A 349 -6.14 25.33 13.70
CA ASP A 349 -7.33 25.75 14.47
C ASP A 349 -7.13 25.57 15.99
N GLY A 350 -7.98 26.24 16.79
CA GLY A 350 -7.90 26.19 18.25
C GLY A 350 -8.02 24.77 18.83
N VAL A 351 -8.76 23.89 18.15
CA VAL A 351 -8.90 22.48 18.57
C VAL A 351 -7.57 21.73 18.44
N THR A 352 -6.86 21.92 17.32
CA THR A 352 -5.57 21.28 17.07
C THR A 352 -4.50 21.81 18.02
N ARG A 353 -4.46 23.13 18.25
CA ARG A 353 -3.54 23.74 19.23
C ARG A 353 -3.79 23.20 20.65
N SER A 354 -5.06 23.00 21.01
CA SER A 354 -5.44 22.47 22.31
C SER A 354 -4.99 21.02 22.44
N LEU A 355 -5.18 20.22 21.39
CA LEU A 355 -4.73 18.84 21.34
C LEU A 355 -3.21 18.75 21.52
N VAL A 356 -2.42 19.60 20.86
CA VAL A 356 -0.96 19.63 21.06
C VAL A 356 -0.61 19.92 22.52
N CYS A 357 -1.25 20.92 23.14
CA CYS A 357 -1.01 21.25 24.55
C CYS A 357 -1.39 20.09 25.50
N LYS A 358 -2.53 19.44 25.25
CA LYS A 358 -2.98 18.26 26.00
C LYS A 358 -1.99 17.10 25.83
N THR A 359 -1.46 16.88 24.62
CA THR A 359 -0.42 15.87 24.36
C THR A 359 0.88 16.18 25.10
N ILE A 360 1.34 17.43 25.12
CA ILE A 360 2.54 17.81 25.88
C ILE A 360 2.35 17.53 27.38
N ALA A 361 1.22 17.96 27.96
CA ALA A 361 0.92 17.70 29.37
C ALA A 361 0.81 16.19 29.68
N PHE A 362 0.28 15.40 28.76
CA PHE A 362 0.25 13.94 28.88
C PHE A 362 1.64 13.30 28.84
N LEU A 363 2.55 13.81 28.00
CA LEU A 363 3.92 13.31 27.89
C LEU A 363 4.79 13.72 29.09
N LEU A 364 4.49 14.85 29.73
CA LEU A 364 5.28 15.44 30.82
C LEU A 364 4.42 15.70 32.07
N PRO A 365 3.71 14.69 32.62
CA PRO A 365 2.71 14.90 33.67
C PRO A 365 3.30 15.38 35.01
N HIS A 366 4.61 15.15 35.22
CA HIS A 366 5.32 15.57 36.42
C HIS A 366 5.98 16.95 36.31
N ASP A 367 5.91 17.57 35.13
CA ASP A 367 6.45 18.91 34.93
C ASP A 367 5.36 19.96 35.15
N LEU A 368 5.22 20.40 36.41
CA LEU A 368 4.13 21.27 36.82
C LEU A 368 4.11 22.61 36.07
N GLU A 369 5.28 23.17 35.73
CA GLU A 369 5.40 24.40 34.95
C GLU A 369 4.82 24.21 33.54
N ILE A 370 5.20 23.12 32.86
CA ILE A 370 4.68 22.79 31.53
C ILE A 370 3.19 22.50 31.60
N CYS A 371 2.74 21.67 32.55
CA CYS A 371 1.33 21.33 32.73
C CYS A 371 0.46 22.59 32.93
N ARG A 372 0.90 23.54 33.74
CA ARG A 372 0.19 24.81 33.96
C ARG A 372 0.13 25.65 32.69
N ALA A 373 1.25 25.80 31.98
CA ALA A 373 1.29 26.55 30.73
C ALA A 373 0.35 25.92 29.68
N CYS A 374 0.39 24.61 29.51
CA CYS A 374 -0.52 23.87 28.63
C CYS A 374 -1.99 24.04 29.04
N ALA A 375 -2.32 23.92 30.33
CA ALA A 375 -3.70 24.07 30.81
C ALA A 375 -4.26 25.48 30.56
N LEU A 376 -3.43 26.53 30.73
CA LEU A 376 -3.82 27.89 30.41
C LEU A 376 -4.05 28.09 28.90
N LEU A 377 -3.17 27.55 28.05
CA LEU A 377 -3.36 27.62 26.60
C LEU A 377 -4.64 26.91 26.16
N VAL A 378 -4.89 25.72 26.69
CA VAL A 378 -6.14 24.96 26.47
C VAL A 378 -7.35 25.79 26.91
N PHE A 379 -7.29 26.41 28.09
CA PHE A 379 -8.35 27.28 28.58
C PHE A 379 -8.56 28.51 27.67
N CYS A 380 -7.49 29.19 27.25
CA CYS A 380 -7.57 30.35 26.34
C CYS A 380 -8.30 29.99 25.03
N GLN A 381 -8.10 28.75 24.54
CA GLN A 381 -8.64 28.25 23.28
C GLN A 381 -10.07 27.69 23.41
N GLU A 382 -10.35 26.88 24.43
CA GLU A 382 -11.62 26.16 24.58
C GLU A 382 -12.64 26.90 25.47
N ARG A 383 -12.17 27.61 26.50
CA ARG A 383 -12.99 28.35 27.49
C ARG A 383 -14.11 27.52 28.13
N THR A 384 -13.89 26.21 28.28
CA THR A 384 -14.83 25.27 28.90
C THR A 384 -14.67 25.23 30.42
N LEU A 385 -15.71 24.75 31.11
CA LEU A 385 -15.68 24.50 32.55
C LEU A 385 -14.59 23.49 32.94
N GLU A 386 -14.37 22.46 32.12
CA GLU A 386 -13.34 21.44 32.35
C GLU A 386 -11.92 22.01 32.27
N ALA A 387 -11.65 22.86 31.27
CA ALA A 387 -10.36 23.54 31.17
C ALA A 387 -10.13 24.49 32.35
N TYR A 388 -11.17 25.22 32.79
CA TYR A 388 -11.10 26.08 33.98
C TYR A 388 -10.75 25.29 35.24
N ARG A 389 -11.46 24.18 35.49
CA ARG A 389 -11.20 23.30 36.65
C ARG A 389 -9.79 22.72 36.60
N THR A 390 -9.31 22.33 35.41
CA THR A 390 -7.95 21.83 35.21
C THR A 390 -6.90 22.87 35.60
N VAL A 391 -7.07 24.13 35.18
CA VAL A 391 -6.20 25.24 35.60
C VAL A 391 -6.22 25.39 37.12
N CYS A 392 -7.40 25.42 37.74
CA CYS A 392 -7.52 25.56 39.19
C CYS A 392 -6.79 24.43 39.94
N LEU A 393 -7.01 23.18 39.54
CA LEU A 393 -6.37 22.01 40.15
C LEU A 393 -4.85 22.08 40.07
N LEU A 394 -4.28 22.45 38.91
CA LEU A 394 -2.83 22.53 38.74
C LEU A 394 -2.19 23.69 39.53
N TYR A 395 -2.91 24.79 39.73
CA TYR A 395 -2.43 25.93 40.51
C TYR A 395 -2.62 25.77 42.03
N MET A 396 -3.38 24.75 42.48
CA MET A 396 -3.44 24.36 43.90
C MET A 396 -2.17 23.66 44.39
N HIS A 397 -1.42 23.00 43.49
CA HIS A 397 -0.17 22.33 43.85
C HIS A 397 0.91 23.36 44.19
N PRO A 398 1.73 23.14 45.24
CA PRO A 398 2.85 24.03 45.53
C PRO A 398 3.92 23.95 44.43
N ASP A 399 4.68 25.02 44.24
CA ASP A 399 5.83 25.00 43.35
C ASP A 399 6.85 23.98 43.85
N GLN A 400 7.26 23.08 42.96
CA GLN A 400 8.27 22.06 43.24
C GLN A 400 9.41 22.23 42.24
N GLU A 401 10.66 22.28 42.73
CA GLU A 401 11.81 22.21 41.85
C GLU A 401 11.83 20.82 41.18
N PRO A 402 11.96 20.75 39.83
CA PRO A 402 11.99 19.47 39.14
C PRO A 402 13.23 18.66 39.58
N HIS A 403 13.00 17.49 40.19
CA HIS A 403 14.09 16.59 40.56
C HIS A 403 14.82 16.11 39.29
N PRO A 404 16.16 16.23 39.19
CA PRO A 404 16.90 15.93 37.96
C PRO A 404 16.72 14.50 37.41
N GLN A 405 16.37 13.55 38.27
CA GLN A 405 16.16 12.14 37.92
C GLN A 405 14.74 11.83 37.42
N ASN A 406 13.80 12.78 37.54
CA ASN A 406 12.39 12.56 37.19
C ASN A 406 12.01 13.12 35.81
N SER A 407 12.91 13.85 35.14
CA SER A 407 12.63 14.40 33.80
C SER A 407 12.95 13.36 32.73
N PRO A 408 11.96 12.92 31.92
CA PRO A 408 12.23 12.02 30.81
C PRO A 408 12.99 12.73 29.67
N VAL A 409 13.10 14.07 29.69
CA VAL A 409 13.68 14.87 28.61
C VAL A 409 14.90 15.69 29.06
N ARG A 410 15.79 16.00 28.11
CA ARG A 410 16.96 16.86 28.33
C ARG A 410 16.51 18.28 28.67
N THR A 411 17.26 18.95 29.54
CA THR A 411 17.00 20.34 29.97
C THR A 411 16.85 21.31 28.80
N SER A 412 17.62 21.14 27.72
CA SER A 412 17.52 22.00 26.53
C SER A 412 16.19 21.87 25.81
N VAL A 413 15.65 20.65 25.68
CA VAL A 413 14.35 20.38 25.04
C VAL A 413 13.23 20.91 25.91
N ARG A 414 13.31 20.65 27.23
CA ARG A 414 12.36 21.18 28.22
C ARG A 414 12.27 22.71 28.13
N PHE A 415 13.43 23.38 28.19
CA PHE A 415 13.50 24.85 28.14
C PHE A 415 12.88 25.41 26.86
N HIS A 416 13.19 24.79 25.71
CA HIS A 416 12.62 25.20 24.44
C HIS A 416 11.08 25.11 24.43
N ILE A 417 10.51 24.00 24.91
CA ILE A 417 9.06 23.84 25.01
C ILE A 417 8.42 24.86 25.94
N VAL A 418 9.00 25.07 27.14
CA VAL A 418 8.48 26.05 28.09
C VAL A 418 8.44 27.45 27.46
N GLN A 419 9.51 27.84 26.77
CA GLN A 419 9.57 29.12 26.07
C GLN A 419 8.46 29.23 25.02
N MET A 420 8.30 28.23 24.15
CA MET A 420 7.25 28.22 23.13
C MET A 420 5.84 28.31 23.72
N LEU A 421 5.57 27.59 24.81
CA LEU A 421 4.26 27.64 25.47
C LEU A 421 4.00 29.01 26.08
N LYS A 422 4.99 29.59 26.78
CA LYS A 422 4.85 30.91 27.42
C LYS A 422 4.65 32.03 26.41
N GLU A 423 5.36 32.00 25.28
CA GLU A 423 5.20 32.98 24.19
C GLU A 423 3.79 33.00 23.58
N GLN A 424 3.06 31.88 23.67
CA GLN A 424 1.70 31.74 23.14
C GLN A 424 0.59 32.02 24.16
N LEU A 425 0.92 32.29 25.43
CA LEU A 425 -0.07 32.52 26.47
C LEU A 425 -0.89 33.78 26.19
N CYS A 426 -2.19 33.71 26.49
CA CYS A 426 -3.07 34.87 26.34
C CYS A 426 -2.89 35.93 27.46
N PHE A 427 -2.19 35.59 28.54
CA PHE A 427 -1.76 36.47 29.63
C PHE A 427 -0.62 35.80 30.40
N ASP A 428 0.19 36.61 31.10
CA ASP A 428 1.31 36.13 31.92
C ASP A 428 0.90 36.00 33.41
N PRO A 429 0.83 34.77 33.97
CA PRO A 429 0.42 34.53 35.35
C PRO A 429 1.58 34.52 36.36
N GLU A 430 2.82 34.83 35.98
CA GLU A 430 4.05 34.59 36.78
C GLU A 430 4.01 35.18 38.22
N PHE A 431 3.17 36.19 38.45
CA PHE A 431 2.99 36.83 39.77
C PHE A 431 1.57 36.78 40.32
N TRP A 432 0.71 35.94 39.74
CA TRP A 432 -0.70 35.87 40.15
C TRP A 432 -0.89 34.84 41.26
N ASN A 433 -1.64 35.22 42.30
CA ASN A 433 -2.18 34.25 43.23
C ASN A 433 -3.37 33.50 42.60
N LEU A 434 -3.75 32.37 43.19
CA LEU A 434 -4.83 31.54 42.67
C LEU A 434 -6.16 32.30 42.52
N MET A 435 -6.47 33.21 43.44
CA MET A 435 -7.72 33.98 43.40
C MET A 435 -7.76 34.94 42.19
N THR A 436 -6.65 35.63 41.91
CA THR A 436 -6.50 36.48 40.73
C THR A 436 -6.64 35.67 39.45
N LEU A 437 -6.02 34.48 39.40
CA LEU A 437 -6.11 33.58 38.26
C LEU A 437 -7.55 33.09 38.02
N ARG A 438 -8.22 32.59 39.07
CA ARG A 438 -9.62 32.13 39.04
C ARG A 438 -10.55 33.24 38.51
N THR A 439 -10.43 34.43 39.09
CA THR A 439 -11.25 35.60 38.72
C THR A 439 -11.03 36.01 37.27
N HIS A 440 -9.77 36.05 36.82
CA HIS A 440 -9.46 36.43 35.44
C HIS A 440 -9.98 35.41 34.42
N CYS A 441 -9.74 34.12 34.66
CA CYS A 441 -10.25 33.06 33.80
C CYS A 441 -11.79 33.07 33.76
N LEU A 442 -12.47 33.21 34.89
CA LEU A 442 -13.92 33.36 34.95
C LEU A 442 -14.42 34.56 34.10
N GLY A 443 -13.68 35.67 34.12
CA GLY A 443 -13.94 36.83 33.27
C GLY A 443 -13.97 36.50 31.77
N LEU A 444 -13.05 35.65 31.32
CA LEU A 444 -12.89 35.26 29.91
C LEU A 444 -13.93 34.26 29.38
N MET A 445 -14.64 33.55 30.26
CA MET A 445 -15.73 32.66 29.85
C MET A 445 -16.87 33.48 29.22
N SER A 446 -17.53 32.97 28.19
CA SER A 446 -18.67 33.64 27.55
C SER A 446 -20.03 33.12 28.03
N ASP A 447 -20.09 31.87 28.50
CA ASP A 447 -21.32 31.21 28.92
C ASP A 447 -21.74 31.61 30.34
N LYS A 448 -22.92 32.23 30.46
CA LYS A 448 -23.48 32.71 31.72
C LYS A 448 -23.85 31.57 32.69
N VAL A 449 -24.23 30.40 32.17
CA VAL A 449 -24.57 29.23 33.00
C VAL A 449 -23.29 28.64 33.58
N MET A 450 -22.23 28.50 32.79
CA MET A 450 -20.93 28.05 33.30
C MET A 450 -20.36 29.02 34.33
N LYS A 451 -20.48 30.34 34.11
CA LYS A 451 -20.07 31.33 35.12
C LYS A 451 -20.80 31.17 36.44
N ALA A 452 -22.12 30.94 36.40
CA ALA A 452 -22.91 30.74 37.61
C ALA A 452 -22.48 29.47 38.38
N VAL A 453 -22.18 28.38 37.67
CA VAL A 453 -21.65 27.14 38.29
C VAL A 453 -20.29 27.38 38.95
N VAL A 454 -19.37 28.07 38.28
CA VAL A 454 -18.05 28.38 38.86
C VAL A 454 -18.18 29.30 40.08
N LEU A 455 -19.06 30.30 40.03
CA LEU A 455 -19.31 31.20 41.15
C LEU A 455 -19.85 30.44 42.37
N SER A 456 -20.79 29.50 42.17
CA SER A 456 -21.26 28.66 43.28
C SER A 456 -20.17 27.74 43.84
N GLU A 457 -19.30 27.18 42.99
CA GLU A 457 -18.16 26.35 43.45
C GLU A 457 -17.14 27.17 44.25
N MET A 458 -16.89 28.41 43.83
CA MET A 458 -15.99 29.32 44.55
C MET A 458 -16.57 29.75 45.90
N GLU A 459 -17.88 29.96 46.00
CA GLU A 459 -18.58 30.27 47.27
C GLU A 459 -18.63 29.08 48.23
N GLU A 460 -18.56 27.84 47.76
CA GLU A 460 -18.50 26.63 48.60
C GLU A 460 -17.08 26.31 49.12
N GLU A 461 -16.03 26.84 48.48
CA GLU A 461 -14.62 26.64 48.86
C GLU A 461 -14.04 27.72 49.81
N GLU A 462 -14.74 28.85 50.00
CA GLU A 462 -14.46 29.89 51.02
C GLU A 462 -15.02 29.53 52.40
#